data_AF-A0A5C3P4S5-F1
#
_entry.id   AF-A0A5C3P4S5-F1
#
_cell.length_a   1.000
_cell.length_b   1.000
_cell.length_c   1.000
_cell.angle_alpha   90.00
_cell.angle_beta   90.00
_cell.angle_gamma   90.00
#
_symmetry.space_group_name_H-M   'P 1'
#
loop_
_entity.id
_entity.type
_entity.pdbx_description
1 polymer ?
#
loop_
_entity_poly.entity_id
_entity_poly.type
_entity_poly.pdbx_seq_one_letter_code
_entity_poly.pdbx_strand_id
1 'polypeptide(L)' 'MRFSAVLLAALSTATFGYAQSMSGGDATFYSAGLGSCGFFNTDADFIVAVD' A
#
# COMPACT_ATOMS: atom_id res chain seq x y z
N MET A 1 -19.84 -15.82 -13.60
CA MET A 1 -19.17 -14.49 -13.62
C MET A 1 -19.71 -13.52 -12.56
N ARG A 2 -21.03 -13.41 -12.36
CA ARG A 2 -21.65 -12.50 -11.36
C ARG A 2 -21.39 -12.82 -9.87
N PHE A 3 -21.12 -14.08 -9.54
CA PHE A 3 -20.83 -14.50 -8.16
C PHE A 3 -19.38 -14.24 -7.72
N SER A 4 -18.44 -14.16 -8.66
CA SER A 4 -17.01 -13.96 -8.34
C SER A 4 -16.69 -12.51 -7.97
N ALA A 5 -17.40 -11.54 -8.56
CA ALA A 5 -17.18 -10.12 -8.27
C ALA A 5 -17.56 -9.75 -6.82
N VAL A 6 -18.57 -10.40 -6.25
CA VAL A 6 -19.01 -10.17 -4.87
C VAL A 6 -17.97 -10.66 -3.86
N LEU A 7 -17.30 -11.78 -4.16
CA LEU A 7 -16.24 -12.35 -3.31
C LEU A 7 -14.98 -11.47 -3.27
N LEU A 8 -14.58 -10.88 -4.40
CA LEU A 8 -13.43 -9.98 -4.49
C LEU A 8 -13.66 -8.64 -3.75
N ALA A 9 -14.88 -8.12 -3.79
CA ALA A 9 -15.23 -6.88 -3.08
C ALA A 9 -15.21 -7.08 -1.54
N ALA A 10 -15.63 -8.25 -1.05
CA ALA A 10 -15.67 -8.53 0.38
C ALA A 10 -14.28 -8.69 1.02
N LEU A 11 -13.26 -9.15 0.27
CA LEU A 11 -11.89 -9.29 0.79
C LEU A 11 -11.14 -7.95 0.90
N SER A 12 -11.59 -6.91 0.20
CA SER A 12 -10.84 -5.65 0.05
C SER A 12 -10.92 -4.72 1.27
N THR A 13 -11.77 -4.99 2.26
CA THR A 13 -11.96 -4.11 3.43
C THR A 13 -11.09 -4.47 4.63
N ALA A 14 -10.43 -5.64 4.62
CA ALA A 14 -9.70 -6.16 5.78
C ALA A 14 -8.24 -5.65 5.89
N THR A 15 -7.70 -4.95 4.89
CA THR A 15 -6.26 -4.62 4.86
C THR A 15 -5.88 -3.30 5.52
N PHE A 16 -6.83 -2.44 5.91
CA PHE A 16 -6.53 -1.07 6.36
C PHE A 16 -6.22 -0.92 7.85
N GLY A 17 -6.18 -2.01 8.63
CA GLY A 17 -6.07 -1.95 10.10
C GLY A 17 -4.71 -2.34 10.70
N TYR A 18 -3.76 -2.79 9.89
CA TYR A 18 -2.45 -3.24 10.35
C TYR A 18 -1.45 -2.09 10.28
N ALA A 19 -0.79 -1.79 11.41
CA ALA A 19 0.24 -0.76 11.60
C ALA A 19 -0.22 0.70 11.79
N GLN A 20 -0.89 1.00 12.93
CA GLN A 20 -1.05 2.38 13.42
C GLN A 20 -0.07 2.78 14.55
N SER A 21 1.01 2.01 14.77
CA SER A 21 2.04 2.34 15.76
C SER A 21 3.42 2.18 15.15
N MET A 22 3.97 3.28 14.62
CA MET A 22 5.37 3.35 14.21
C MET A 22 6.23 3.72 15.43
N SER A 23 7.08 2.80 15.88
CA SER A 23 8.05 3.05 16.96
C SER A 23 9.46 2.73 16.47
N GLY A 24 10.10 3.70 15.80
CA GLY A 24 11.49 3.61 15.37
C GLY A 24 11.79 2.47 14.38
N GLY A 25 12.91 2.59 13.67
CA GLY A 25 13.33 1.59 12.68
C GLY A 25 14.35 2.16 11.71
N ASP A 26 14.98 1.28 10.95
CA ASP A 26 15.90 1.66 9.88
C ASP A 26 15.12 2.08 8.63
N ALA A 27 15.59 3.14 7.97
CA ALA A 27 15.03 3.63 6.72
C ALA A 27 16.07 3.53 5.60
N THR A 28 15.61 3.20 4.39
CA THR A 28 16.43 3.16 3.18
C THR A 28 15.73 3.92 2.04
N PHE A 29 16.45 4.13 0.94
CA PHE A 29 15.95 4.84 -0.24
C PHE A 29 15.63 3.87 -1.37
N TYR A 30 14.62 4.21 -2.16
CA TYR A 30 14.23 3.49 -3.37
C TYR A 30 13.98 4.47 -4.52
N SER A 31 14.06 3.98 -5.76
CA SER A 31 13.74 4.76 -6.96
C SER A 31 12.23 4.92 -7.13
N ALA A 32 11.77 6.12 -7.47
CA ALA A 32 10.35 6.39 -7.70
C ALA A 32 9.74 5.52 -8.82
N GLY A 33 8.44 5.25 -8.72
CA GLY A 33 7.70 4.43 -9.70
C GLY A 33 6.29 4.05 -9.26
N LEU A 34 5.76 2.95 -9.83
CA LEU A 34 4.44 2.43 -9.48
C LEU A 34 4.52 1.61 -8.18
N GLY A 35 3.85 2.07 -7.13
CA GLY A 35 3.78 1.37 -5.85
C GLY A 35 2.68 0.31 -5.79
N SER A 36 2.76 -0.57 -4.78
CA SER A 36 1.79 -1.66 -4.53
C SER A 36 0.37 -1.15 -4.29
N CYS A 37 0.22 0.09 -3.83
CA CYS A 37 -1.06 0.78 -3.66
C CYS A 37 -1.71 1.18 -5.00
N GLY A 38 -1.04 0.94 -6.14
CA GLY A 38 -1.46 1.42 -7.46
C GLY A 38 -1.19 2.91 -7.70
N PHE A 39 -0.44 3.57 -6.81
CA PHE A 39 -0.05 4.97 -6.94
C PHE A 39 1.31 5.10 -7.62
N PHE A 40 1.44 5.99 -8.60
CA PHE A 40 2.72 6.29 -9.24
C PHE A 40 3.35 7.53 -8.60
N ASN A 41 4.53 7.38 -8.01
CA ASN A 41 5.27 8.49 -7.41
C ASN A 41 6.42 8.96 -8.31
N THR A 42 6.88 10.18 -8.04
CA THR A 42 8.05 10.82 -8.64
C THR A 42 9.09 11.13 -7.57
N ASP A 43 10.30 11.50 -7.98
CA ASP A 43 11.39 11.88 -7.06
C ASP A 43 11.12 13.22 -6.33
N ALA A 44 10.08 13.97 -6.74
CA ALA A 44 9.62 15.16 -6.06
C ALA A 44 8.65 14.85 -4.91
N ASP A 45 8.14 13.62 -4.82
CA ASP A 45 7.13 13.22 -3.84
C ASP A 45 7.77 12.69 -2.55
N PHE A 46 7.26 13.15 -1.42
CA PHE A 46 7.73 12.71 -0.10
C PHE A 46 6.90 11.51 0.39
N ILE A 47 7.21 10.33 -0.14
CA ILE A 47 6.48 9.07 0.12
C ILE A 47 7.43 8.03 0.73
N VAL A 48 6.87 7.18 1.59
CA VAL A 48 7.57 6.06 2.23
C VAL A 48 6.86 4.76 1.86
N ALA A 49 7.62 3.75 1.45
CA ALA A 49 7.14 2.39 1.28
C ALA A 49 7.21 1.65 2.63
N VAL A 50 6.12 0.95 2.96
CA VAL A 50 6.02 0.04 4.12
C VAL A 50 5.66 -1.35 3.61
N ASP A 51 6.11 -2.38 4.35
CA ASP A 51 5.75 -3.79 4.11
C ASP A 51 4.28 -4.06 4.45
#